data_AF-A0A526ZD91-F1
#
_entry.id   AF-A0A526ZD91-F1
#
_cell.length_a   1.000
_cell.length_b   1.000
_cell.length_c   1.000
_cell.angle_alpha   90.00
_cell.angle_beta   90.00
_cell.angle_gamma   90.00
#
_symmetry.space_group_name_H-M   'P 1'
#
loop_
_entity.id
_entity.type
_entity.pdbx_description
1 polymer ?
#
loop_
_entity_poly.entity_id
_entity_poly.type
_entity_poly.pdbx_seq_one_letter_code
_entity_poly.pdbx_strand_id
1 'polypeptide(L)' 'ACFVIDLPDLGGREKLEALGVPVRALIGFEGH' A
#
# COMPACT_ATOMS: atom_id res chain seq x y z
N ALA A 1 -7.63 5.77 -2.78
CA ALA A 1 -8.01 5.00 -1.57
C ALA A 1 -7.05 5.39 -0.45
N CYS A 2 -7.51 5.46 0.81
CA CYS A 2 -6.68 5.79 1.98
C CYS A 2 -6.55 4.54 2.84
N PHE A 3 -5.33 4.06 3.08
CA PHE A 3 -5.07 2.89 3.93
C PHE A 3 -4.39 3.35 5.21
N VAL A 4 -4.81 2.78 6.34
CA VAL A 4 -4.23 3.09 7.66
C VAL A 4 -2.92 2.32 7.87
N ILE A 5 -2.74 1.18 7.19
CA ILE A 5 -1.55 0.32 7.29
C ILE A 5 -1.16 -0.13 5.89
N ASP A 6 0.07 0.18 5.47
CA ASP A 6 0.69 -0.40 4.28
C ASP A 6 1.50 -1.63 4.69
N LEU A 7 1.20 -2.76 4.05
CA LEU A 7 1.91 -4.03 4.18
C LEU A 7 2.48 -4.38 2.79
N PRO A 8 3.70 -3.94 2.48
CA PRO A 8 4.26 -4.04 1.13
C PRO A 8 4.35 -5.48 0.62
N ASP A 9 4.60 -6.44 1.53
CA ASP A 9 4.82 -7.85 1.19
C ASP A 9 3.56 -8.56 0.66
N LEU A 10 2.38 -8.00 0.89
CA LEU A 10 1.11 -8.53 0.38
C LEU A 10 0.78 -8.05 -1.05
N GLY A 11 1.59 -7.16 -1.62
CA GLY A 11 1.44 -6.69 -3.01
C GLY A 11 0.17 -5.86 -3.28
N GLY A 12 -0.52 -5.40 -2.23
CA GLY A 12 -1.74 -4.59 -2.37
C GLY A 12 -1.47 -3.22 -3.01
N ARG A 13 -0.33 -2.61 -2.67
CA ARG A 13 0.13 -1.33 -3.21
C ARG A 13 0.39 -1.39 -4.72
N GLU A 14 1.14 -2.40 -5.19
CA GLU A 14 1.41 -2.59 -6.62
C GLU A 14 0.13 -2.72 -7.45
N LYS A 15 -0.86 -3.48 -6.96
CA LYS A 15 -2.16 -3.61 -7.65
C LYS A 15 -2.91 -2.29 -7.76
N LEU A 16 -2.80 -1.41 -6.77
CA LEU A 16 -3.47 -0.10 -6.78
C LEU A 16 -2.74 0.92 -7.65
N GLU A 17 -1.40 0.91 -7.62
CA GLU A 17 -0.56 1.71 -8.52
C GLU A 17 -0.81 1.33 -9.99
N ALA A 18 -0.93 0.03 -10.29
CA ALA A 18 -1.26 -0.46 -11.63
C ALA A 18 -2.64 -0.01 -12.13
N LEU A 19 -3.57 0.31 -11.21
CA LEU A 19 -4.89 0.86 -11.53
C LEU A 19 -4.90 2.39 -11.61
N GLY A 20 -3.74 3.05 -11.53
CA GLY A 20 -3.62 4.51 -11.55
C GLY A 20 -4.21 5.18 -10.30
N VAL A 21 -4.43 4.41 -9.23
CA VAL A 21 -4.98 4.94 -7.98
C VAL A 21 -3.83 5.51 -7.16
N PRO A 22 -3.84 6.80 -6.80
CA PRO A 22 -2.80 7.37 -5.95
C PRO A 22 -2.85 6.72 -4.56
N VAL A 23 -1.74 6.08 -4.18
CA VAL A 23 -1.55 5.43 -2.88
C VAL A 23 -0.80 6.39 -1.96
N ARG A 24 -1.29 6.55 -0.73
CA ARG A 24 -0.65 7.34 0.33
C ARG A 24 -0.75 6.55 1.64
N ALA A 25 0.39 6.23 2.24
CA ALA A 25 0.48 5.57 3.53
C ALA A 25 1.04 6.55 4.56
N LEU A 26 0.44 6.59 5.76
CA LEU A 26 0.91 7.45 6.86
C LEU A 26 1.96 6.76 7.73
N ILE A 27 1.91 5.42 7.84
CA ILE A 27 2.84 4.57 8.58
C ILE A 27 2.96 3.24 7.82
N GLY A 28 4.20 2.76 7.63
CA GLY A 28 4.49 1.46 7.01
C GLY A 28 5.17 0.52 8.00
N PHE A 29 4.89 -0.77 7.89
CA PHE A 29 5.56 -1.83 8.64
C PHE A 29 6.25 -2.78 7.65
N GLU A 30 7.51 -3.12 7.90
CA GLU A 30 8.17 -4.23 7.21
C GLU A 30 7.60 -5.53 7.79
N GLY A 31 7.12 -6.44 6.93
CA GLY A 31 6.65 -7.75 7.37
C GLY A 31 7.78 -8.56 8.02
N HIS A 32 7.40 -9.40 8.98
CA HIS A 32 8.31 -10.30 9.70
C HIS A 32 8.74 -11.50 8.86
#